data_AF-A0A2M7CHR3-F1
#
_entry.id   AF-A0A2M7CHR3-F1
#
_cell.length_a   1.000
_cell.length_b   1.000
_cell.length_c   1.000
_cell.angle_alpha   90.00
_cell.angle_beta   90.00
_cell.angle_gamma   90.00
#
_symmetry.space_group_name_H-M   'P 1'
#
loop_
_entity.id
_entity.type
_entity.pdbx_description
1 polymer ?
#
loop_
_entity_poly.entity_id
_entity_poly.type
_entity_poly.pdbx_seq_one_letter_code
_entity_poly.pdbx_strand_id
1 'polypeptide(L)'
;MSQNDWLIFVVIQMAMIACAFWEAYIEGPEGWAARQVGWKIKFGSFTYTAYHFWLYWVMIPLLLALPLVADGWDAHLFWVLVFAYTIGATIEDFMWFVVNPVYPLKKFNRHKTAWHSWVKIVKVDIPTSYIIRAIVSIVIYWFFLR
;
A
#
# COMPACT_ATOMS: atom_id res chain seq x y z
N MET A 1 11.31 -15.90 10.60
CA MET A 1 10.75 -16.20 9.25
C MET A 1 11.53 -17.31 8.53
N SER A 2 10.79 -18.26 7.96
CA SER A 2 11.29 -19.39 7.15
C SER A 2 11.58 -18.99 5.69
N GLN A 3 12.17 -19.89 4.89
CA GLN A 3 12.33 -19.69 3.45
C GLN A 3 10.98 -19.54 2.72
N ASN A 4 9.97 -20.29 3.13
CA ASN A 4 8.63 -20.21 2.54
C ASN A 4 7.96 -18.86 2.86
N ASP A 5 8.17 -18.34 4.07
CA ASP A 5 7.64 -17.02 4.45
C ASP A 5 8.20 -15.92 3.56
N TRP A 6 9.49 -15.98 3.25
CA TRP A 6 10.13 -15.03 2.35
C TRP A 6 9.64 -15.18 0.90
N LEU A 7 9.35 -16.40 0.45
CA LEU A 7 8.76 -16.60 -0.86
C LEU A 7 7.35 -15.98 -0.95
N ILE A 8 6.51 -16.21 0.08
CA ILE A 8 5.18 -15.59 0.19
C ILE A 8 5.31 -14.07 0.17
N PHE A 9 6.22 -13.52 0.97
CA PHE A 9 6.51 -12.09 1.00
C PHE A 9 6.84 -11.57 -0.41
N VAL A 10 7.81 -12.17 -1.10
CA VAL A 10 8.23 -11.74 -2.45
C VAL A 10 7.07 -11.81 -3.45
N VAL A 11 6.28 -12.88 -3.44
CA VAL A 11 5.11 -13.03 -4.32
C VAL A 11 4.10 -11.91 -4.08
N ILE A 12 3.83 -11.57 -2.82
CA ILE A 12 2.94 -10.46 -2.46
C ILE A 12 3.53 -9.13 -2.94
N GLN A 13 4.84 -8.88 -2.77
CA GLN A 13 5.46 -7.65 -3.27
C GLN A 13 5.32 -7.52 -4.79
N MET A 14 5.49 -8.61 -5.55
CA MET A 14 5.28 -8.62 -7.00
C MET A 14 3.83 -8.32 -7.38
N ALA A 15 2.85 -8.91 -6.66
CA ALA A 15 1.44 -8.63 -6.86
C ALA A 15 1.10 -7.15 -6.59
N MET A 16 1.69 -6.57 -5.54
CA MET A 16 1.52 -5.15 -5.19
C MET A 16 2.16 -4.23 -6.22
N ILE A 17 3.33 -4.58 -6.77
CA ILE A 17 3.91 -3.86 -7.91
C ILE A 17 2.97 -3.91 -9.13
N ALA A 18 2.40 -5.07 -9.43
CA ALA A 18 1.44 -5.21 -10.53
C ALA A 18 0.17 -4.36 -10.29
N CYS A 19 -0.31 -4.30 -9.05
CA CYS A 19 -1.43 -3.42 -8.65
C CYS A 19 -1.12 -1.95 -8.95
N ALA A 20 0.12 -1.49 -8.73
CA ALA A 20 0.52 -0.13 -9.03
C ALA A 20 0.39 0.24 -10.52
N PHE A 21 0.61 -0.72 -11.43
CA PHE A 21 0.36 -0.50 -12.87
C PHE A 21 -1.13 -0.30 -13.15
N TRP A 22 -2.00 -1.13 -12.54
CA TRP A 22 -3.44 -0.98 -12.70
C TRP A 22 -3.91 0.37 -12.14
N GLU A 23 -3.49 0.71 -10.93
CA GLU A 23 -3.86 1.97 -10.29
C GLU A 23 -3.38 3.17 -11.09
N ALA A 24 -2.12 3.17 -11.56
CA ALA A 24 -1.58 4.24 -12.40
C ALA A 24 -2.39 4.47 -13.68
N TYR A 25 -2.84 3.40 -14.34
CA TYR A 25 -3.56 3.51 -15.60
C TYR A 25 -5.01 3.93 -15.42
N ILE A 26 -5.66 3.54 -14.32
CA ILE A 26 -7.05 3.91 -14.03
C ILE A 26 -7.11 5.33 -13.44
N GLU A 27 -6.12 5.75 -12.65
CA GLU A 27 -6.10 7.09 -12.04
C GLU A 27 -5.57 8.18 -12.98
N GLY A 28 -4.60 7.84 -13.83
CA GLY A 28 -4.03 8.78 -14.80
C GLY A 28 -3.32 9.98 -14.14
N PRO A 29 -3.51 11.22 -14.64
CA PRO A 29 -2.69 12.37 -14.25
C PRO A 29 -3.12 13.06 -12.96
N GLU A 30 -4.30 12.76 -12.43
CA GLU A 30 -4.84 13.46 -11.26
C GLU A 30 -4.46 12.75 -9.95
N GLY A 31 -4.18 11.45 -10.03
CA GLY A 31 -3.91 10.58 -8.88
C GLY A 31 -5.09 10.45 -7.94
N TRP A 32 -4.94 9.55 -6.97
CA TRP A 32 -5.80 9.42 -5.81
C TRP A 32 -7.29 9.29 -6.13
N ALA A 33 -7.59 8.60 -7.23
CA ALA A 33 -8.92 8.39 -7.77
C ALA A 33 -9.77 9.68 -7.87
N ALA A 34 -9.12 10.84 -8.08
CA ALA A 34 -9.76 12.16 -7.92
C ALA A 34 -10.97 12.34 -8.85
N ARG A 35 -10.95 11.72 -10.03
CA ARG A 35 -12.04 11.80 -11.03
C ARG A 35 -12.84 10.50 -11.21
N GLN A 36 -12.59 9.49 -10.39
CA GLN A 36 -13.33 8.23 -10.47
C GLN A 36 -14.70 8.33 -9.81
N VAL A 37 -15.60 7.42 -10.19
CA VAL A 37 -16.94 7.27 -9.62
C VAL A 37 -16.89 6.63 -8.23
N GLY A 38 -17.90 6.90 -7.41
CA GLY A 38 -18.05 6.34 -6.07
C GLY A 38 -18.10 7.42 -4.99
N TRP A 39 -18.30 6.98 -3.75
CA TRP A 39 -18.36 7.88 -2.60
C TRP A 39 -16.97 8.45 -2.26
N LYS A 40 -16.98 9.64 -1.64
CA LYS A 40 -15.78 10.33 -1.15
C LYS A 40 -16.05 10.80 0.28
N ILE A 41 -15.21 10.39 1.23
CA ILE A 41 -15.32 10.77 2.64
C ILE A 41 -14.20 11.74 2.96
N LYS A 42 -14.55 12.94 3.43
CA LYS A 42 -13.58 14.01 3.73
C LYS A 42 -13.19 13.99 5.20
N PHE A 43 -11.89 13.89 5.48
CA PHE A 43 -11.28 13.99 6.80
C PHE A 43 -10.38 15.23 6.85
N GLY A 44 -10.96 16.38 7.20
CA GLY A 44 -10.25 17.66 7.18
C GLY A 44 -9.78 18.02 5.77
N SER A 45 -8.46 18.08 5.54
CA SER A 45 -7.86 18.34 4.23
C SER A 45 -7.71 17.09 3.35
N PHE A 46 -7.86 15.90 3.92
CA PHE A 46 -7.73 14.63 3.22
C PHE A 46 -9.08 14.11 2.74
N THR A 47 -9.13 13.48 1.57
CA THR A 47 -10.35 12.84 1.06
C THR A 47 -10.07 11.39 0.76
N TYR A 48 -10.76 10.48 1.44
CA TYR A 48 -10.70 9.05 1.19
C TYR A 48 -11.78 8.64 0.18
N THR A 49 -11.42 7.81 -0.80
CA THR A 49 -12.32 7.45 -1.90
C THR A 49 -12.80 6.02 -1.78
N ALA A 50 -13.99 5.74 -2.35
CA ALA A 50 -14.50 4.37 -2.48
C ALA A 50 -13.49 3.41 -3.13
N TYR A 51 -12.79 3.85 -4.17
CA TYR A 51 -11.76 3.05 -4.86
C TYR A 51 -10.72 2.49 -3.88
N HIS A 52 -10.02 3.37 -3.16
CA HIS A 52 -9.02 2.97 -2.16
C HIS A 52 -9.61 2.08 -1.05
N PHE A 53 -10.85 2.33 -0.62
CA PHE A 53 -11.49 1.48 0.39
C PHE A 53 -11.69 0.05 -0.11
N TRP A 54 -12.35 -0.09 -1.27
CA TRP A 54 -12.64 -1.41 -1.83
C TRP A 54 -11.37 -2.16 -2.21
N LEU A 55 -10.33 -1.46 -2.67
CA LEU A 55 -9.06 -2.08 -3.02
C LEU A 55 -8.28 -2.53 -1.78
N TYR A 56 -7.97 -1.61 -0.86
CA TYR A 56 -7.02 -1.84 0.24
C TYR A 56 -7.65 -2.40 1.52
N TRP A 57 -8.95 -2.19 1.76
CA TRP A 57 -9.60 -2.70 2.98
C TRP A 57 -10.49 -3.91 2.74
N VAL A 58 -10.85 -4.18 1.48
CA VAL A 58 -11.75 -5.29 1.14
C VAL A 58 -11.06 -6.29 0.22
N MET A 59 -10.76 -5.92 -1.02
CA MET A 59 -10.29 -6.86 -2.04
C MET A 59 -8.95 -7.50 -1.69
N ILE A 60 -7.90 -6.71 -1.45
CA ILE A 60 -6.57 -7.26 -1.16
C ILE A 60 -6.57 -8.08 0.14
N PRO A 61 -7.12 -7.60 1.28
CA PRO A 61 -7.19 -8.42 2.48
C PRO A 61 -7.95 -9.74 2.30
N LEU A 62 -9.08 -9.75 1.58
CA LEU A 62 -9.83 -10.98 1.33
C LEU A 62 -9.05 -11.96 0.45
N LEU A 63 -8.35 -11.48 -0.59
CA LEU A 63 -7.49 -12.32 -1.43
C LEU A 63 -6.32 -12.90 -0.64
N LEU A 64 -5.67 -12.10 0.22
CA LEU A 64 -4.57 -12.57 1.05
C LEU A 64 -5.05 -13.54 2.15
N ALA A 65 -6.30 -13.44 2.60
CA ALA A 65 -6.88 -14.35 3.58
C ALA A 65 -7.28 -15.71 3.00
N LEU A 66 -7.32 -15.87 1.67
CA LEU A 66 -7.70 -17.14 1.02
C LEU A 66 -6.98 -18.38 1.59
N PRO A 67 -5.64 -18.44 1.73
CA PRO A 67 -4.97 -19.60 2.31
C PRO A 67 -5.41 -19.89 3.76
N LEU A 68 -5.70 -18.86 4.56
CA LEU A 68 -6.20 -19.03 5.95
C LEU A 68 -7.62 -19.61 6.00
N VAL A 69 -8.41 -19.37 4.95
CA VAL A 69 -9.77 -19.93 4.83
C VAL A 69 -9.73 -21.34 4.26
N ALA A 70 -8.86 -21.59 3.27
CA ALA A 70 -8.76 -22.86 2.58
C ALA A 70 -8.07 -23.95 3.42
N ASP A 71 -6.94 -23.62 4.04
CA ASP A 71 -6.09 -24.57 4.76
C ASP A 71 -6.29 -24.50 6.29
N GLY A 72 -7.08 -23.52 6.75
CA GLY A 72 -7.36 -23.27 8.16
C GLY A 72 -6.49 -22.17 8.76
N TRP A 73 -6.85 -21.75 9.97
CA TRP A 73 -6.19 -20.64 10.64
C TRP A 73 -4.77 -21.02 11.08
N ASP A 74 -3.79 -20.27 10.59
CA ASP A 74 -2.42 -20.29 11.07
C ASP A 74 -2.00 -18.86 11.46
N ALA A 75 -1.70 -18.65 12.74
CA ALA A 75 -1.37 -17.34 13.27
C ALA A 75 -0.05 -16.80 12.73
N HIS A 76 0.92 -17.68 12.45
CA HIS A 76 2.21 -17.28 11.89
C HIS A 76 2.04 -16.80 10.45
N LEU A 77 1.36 -17.59 9.62
CA LEU A 77 1.02 -17.22 8.24
C LEU A 77 0.20 -15.94 8.20
N PHE A 78 -0.78 -15.77 9.09
CA PHE A 78 -1.54 -14.52 9.20
C PHE A 78 -0.60 -13.32 9.37
N TRP A 79 0.35 -13.38 10.31
CA TRP A 79 1.28 -12.28 10.50
C TRP A 79 2.27 -12.09 9.35
N VAL A 80 2.67 -13.17 8.66
CA VAL A 80 3.47 -13.07 7.42
C VAL A 80 2.70 -12.30 6.34
N LEU A 81 1.42 -12.61 6.16
CA LEU A 81 0.54 -11.96 5.19
C LEU A 81 0.31 -10.48 5.54
N VAL A 82 0.03 -10.16 6.81
CA VAL A 82 -0.15 -8.77 7.27
C VAL A 82 1.15 -7.97 7.13
N PHE A 83 2.28 -8.58 7.46
CA PHE A 83 3.61 -7.97 7.29
C PHE A 83 3.90 -7.67 5.82
N ALA A 84 3.73 -8.66 4.95
CA ALA A 84 3.91 -8.50 3.51
C ALA A 84 2.97 -7.43 2.93
N TYR A 85 1.69 -7.46 3.31
CA TYR A 85 0.72 -6.46 2.88
C TYR A 85 1.10 -5.04 3.30
N THR A 86 1.53 -4.84 4.55
CA THR A 86 1.87 -3.51 5.08
C THR A 86 3.04 -2.88 4.32
N ILE A 87 4.07 -3.69 4.02
CA ILE A 87 5.20 -3.24 3.20
C ILE A 87 4.76 -3.08 1.74
N GLY A 88 4.01 -4.06 1.22
CA GLY A 88 3.49 -4.09 -0.14
C GLY A 88 2.65 -2.86 -0.50
N ALA A 89 1.78 -2.40 0.39
CA ALA A 89 0.98 -1.18 0.18
C ALA A 89 1.81 0.11 0.19
N THR A 90 3.04 0.07 0.72
CA THR A 90 4.00 1.19 0.59
C THR A 90 4.77 1.09 -0.72
N ILE A 91 5.15 -0.12 -1.14
CA ILE A 91 5.82 -0.36 -2.42
C ILE A 91 4.89 -0.01 -3.57
N GLU A 92 3.64 -0.47 -3.55
CA GLU A 92 2.63 -0.17 -4.56
C GLU A 92 2.50 1.35 -4.75
N ASP A 93 2.24 2.08 -3.68
CA ASP A 93 1.99 3.52 -3.74
C ASP A 93 3.20 4.28 -4.27
N PHE A 94 4.42 3.86 -3.91
CA PHE A 94 5.64 4.43 -4.48
C PHE A 94 5.81 4.07 -5.96
N MET A 95 5.55 2.80 -6.30
CA MET A 95 5.66 2.30 -7.66
C MET A 95 4.65 2.94 -8.60
N TRP A 96 3.50 3.39 -8.10
CA TRP A 96 2.56 4.20 -8.87
C TRP A 96 3.27 5.39 -9.52
N PHE A 97 4.11 6.12 -8.78
CA PHE A 97 4.89 7.25 -9.32
C PHE A 97 6.00 6.81 -10.28
N VAL A 98 6.51 5.59 -10.14
CA VAL A 98 7.53 5.02 -11.02
C VAL A 98 6.93 4.62 -12.37
N VAL A 99 5.75 4.00 -12.36
CA VAL A 99 5.15 3.37 -13.55
C VAL A 99 4.09 4.23 -14.24
N ASN A 100 3.59 5.28 -13.59
CA ASN A 100 2.60 6.17 -14.18
C ASN A 100 3.19 7.03 -15.31
N PRO A 101 2.74 6.87 -16.56
CA PRO A 101 3.31 7.58 -17.72
C PRO A 101 3.02 9.08 -17.73
N VAL A 102 1.96 9.52 -17.04
CA VAL A 102 1.47 10.91 -17.04
C VAL A 102 1.70 11.64 -15.71
N TYR A 103 2.08 10.89 -14.66
CA TYR A 103 2.48 11.41 -13.36
C TYR A 103 3.84 10.82 -12.90
N PRO A 104 4.95 11.29 -13.49
CA PRO A 104 6.26 10.69 -13.25
C PRO A 104 6.83 10.97 -11.85
N LEU A 105 7.75 10.12 -11.40
CA LEU A 105 8.45 10.15 -10.11
C LEU A 105 9.00 11.53 -9.70
N LYS A 106 9.41 12.37 -10.65
CA LYS A 106 9.84 13.76 -10.35
C LYS A 106 8.76 14.63 -9.70
N LYS A 107 7.48 14.24 -9.80
CA LYS A 107 6.34 14.87 -9.14
C LYS A 107 6.09 14.30 -7.73
N PHE A 108 6.82 13.28 -7.28
CA PHE A 108 6.72 12.74 -5.92
C PHE A 108 7.36 13.70 -4.91
N ASN A 109 6.58 14.70 -4.50
CA ASN A 109 6.96 15.65 -3.46
C ASN A 109 5.71 16.35 -2.90
N ARG A 110 5.87 16.98 -1.73
CA ARG A 110 4.80 17.66 -1.01
C ARG A 110 4.08 18.77 -1.79
N HIS A 111 4.73 19.35 -2.80
CA HIS A 111 4.18 20.49 -3.55
C HIS A 111 3.32 20.06 -4.73
N LYS A 112 3.56 18.87 -5.28
CA LYS A 112 2.81 18.34 -6.43
C LYS A 112 1.78 17.30 -6.01
N THR A 113 2.06 16.55 -4.95
CA THR A 113 1.24 15.43 -4.50
C THR A 113 0.51 15.80 -3.21
N ALA A 114 -0.61 16.51 -3.34
CA ALA A 114 -1.34 17.09 -2.20
C ALA A 114 -2.19 16.07 -1.42
N TRP A 115 -2.42 14.88 -1.98
CA TRP A 115 -3.24 13.84 -1.33
C TRP A 115 -2.50 13.05 -0.25
N HIS A 116 -1.16 13.13 -0.20
CA HIS A 116 -0.42 12.64 0.95
C HIS A 116 -0.28 13.73 2.02
N SER A 117 -0.38 13.32 3.29
CA SER A 117 0.26 14.06 4.37
C SER A 117 1.76 13.78 4.35
N TRP A 118 2.57 14.81 4.47
CA TRP A 118 4.03 14.72 4.37
C TRP A 118 4.69 15.09 5.69
N VAL A 119 5.74 14.38 6.05
CA VAL A 119 6.65 14.75 7.14
C VAL A 119 8.01 15.03 6.54
N LYS A 120 8.60 16.17 6.91
CA LYS A 120 9.95 16.52 6.52
C LYS A 120 10.93 15.89 7.51
N ILE A 121 11.66 14.87 7.07
CA ILE A 121 12.75 14.27 7.84
C ILE A 121 14.06 14.80 7.28
N VAL A 122 14.72 15.67 8.04
CA VAL A 122 15.96 16.35 7.65
C VAL A 122 15.77 17.14 6.35
N LYS A 123 16.13 16.55 5.19
CA LYS A 123 16.06 17.17 3.86
C LYS A 123 15.11 16.46 2.89
N VAL A 124 14.45 15.38 3.33
CA VAL A 124 13.56 14.57 2.47
C VAL A 124 12.14 14.66 3.01
N ASP A 125 11.19 14.97 2.12
CA ASP A 125 9.77 14.88 2.41
C ASP A 125 9.34 13.43 2.19
N ILE A 126 8.76 12.80 3.21
CA ILE A 126 8.28 11.41 3.16
C ILE A 126 6.79 11.41 3.50
N PRO A 127 5.94 10.66 2.77
CA PRO A 127 4.54 10.52 3.14
C PRO A 127 4.41 9.94 4.55
N THR A 128 3.57 10.55 5.40
CA THR A 128 3.34 10.11 6.78
C THR A 128 2.87 8.65 6.82
N SER A 129 2.05 8.24 5.85
CA SER A 129 1.58 6.85 5.73
C SER A 129 2.73 5.86 5.55
N TYR A 130 3.82 6.23 4.88
CA TYR A 130 4.97 5.36 4.66
C TYR A 130 5.71 5.12 5.97
N ILE A 131 5.88 6.18 6.76
CA ILE A 131 6.52 6.10 8.08
C ILE A 131 5.69 5.22 9.01
N ILE A 132 4.37 5.45 9.06
CA ILE A 132 3.46 4.64 9.88
C ILE A 132 3.53 3.16 9.46
N ARG A 133 3.42 2.85 8.16
CA ARG A 133 3.50 1.48 7.65
C ARG A 133 4.86 0.84 7.93
N ALA A 134 5.96 1.58 7.83
CA ALA A 134 7.29 1.09 8.19
C ALA A 134 7.39 0.74 9.68
N ILE A 135 6.91 1.62 10.58
CA ILE A 135 6.88 1.36 12.03
C ILE A 135 6.03 0.14 12.34
N VAL A 136 4.82 0.05 11.77
CA VAL A 136 3.92 -1.10 11.95
C VAL A 136 4.59 -2.38 11.48
N SER A 137 5.28 -2.36 10.33
CA SER A 137 5.99 -3.54 9.81
C SER A 137 7.11 -3.98 10.74
N ILE A 138 7.88 -3.04 11.31
CA ILE A 138 8.93 -3.34 12.30
C ILE A 138 8.33 -3.98 13.55
N VAL A 139 7.22 -3.43 14.06
CA VAL A 139 6.51 -3.99 15.22
C VAL A 139 6.02 -5.40 14.91
N ILE A 140 5.39 -5.63 13.75
CA ILE A 140 4.91 -6.96 13.37
C ILE A 140 6.08 -7.94 13.33
N TYR A 141 7.16 -7.57 12.64
CA TYR A 141 8.32 -8.43 12.52
C TYR A 141 8.91 -8.81 13.87
N TRP A 142 9.12 -7.81 14.74
CA TRP A 142 9.81 -8.02 16.01
C TRP A 142 9.00 -8.84 17.03
N PHE A 143 7.68 -8.63 17.07
CA PHE A 143 6.83 -9.26 18.08
C PHE A 143 6.18 -10.57 17.62
N PHE A 144 6.04 -10.79 16.30
CA PHE A 144 5.28 -11.94 15.78
C PHE A 144 6.05 -12.84 14.81
N LEU A 145 7.13 -12.37 14.16
CA LEU A 145 7.78 -13.12 13.06
C LEU A 145 9.28 -13.40 13.26
N ARG A 146 9.90 -12.80 14.27
CA ARG A 146 11.29 -13.03 14.67
C ARG A 146 11.45 -14.45 15.20
#